data_AF-A0A2R6CH23-F1
#
_entry.id   AF-A0A2R6CH23-F1
#
_cell.length_a   1.000
_cell.length_b   1.000
_cell.length_c   1.000
_cell.angle_alpha   90.00
_cell.angle_beta   90.00
_cell.angle_gamma   90.00
#
_symmetry.space_group_name_H-M   'P 1'
#
loop_
_entity.id
_entity.type
_entity.pdbx_description
1 polymer ?
#
loop_
_entity_poly.entity_id
_entity_poly.type
_entity_poly.pdbx_seq_one_letter_code
_entity_poly.pdbx_strand_id
1 'polypeptide(L)'
;MLVSHYFEWEEYITGGHAQSVKNQRTILERHDVPYTTRPTLEADLLHLNNMGPRSVYHAARARRADVPVVIHGHQTAADLRGSFRFFDGLARVARPYLERAYSLGDRIVCPSAHNRDVLDRYTDVPKTVISNGFDPGKLEGVEDPTLRETYRERYDLDP
;
A
#
# COMPACT_ATOMS: atom_id res chain seq x y z
N MET A 1 3.03 -6.76 -20.94
CA MET A 1 3.69 -6.52 -19.65
C MET A 1 2.89 -7.25 -18.57
N LEU A 2 3.47 -8.27 -17.94
CA LEU A 2 2.94 -8.98 -16.78
C LEU A 2 3.45 -8.33 -15.50
N VAL A 3 2.55 -8.05 -14.55
CA VAL A 3 2.91 -7.51 -13.23
C VAL A 3 2.80 -8.58 -12.14
N SER A 4 3.86 -8.79 -11.37
CA SER A 4 3.77 -9.51 -10.10
C SER A 4 3.28 -8.55 -9.02
N HIS A 5 1.97 -8.49 -8.82
CA HIS A 5 1.29 -7.59 -7.88
C HIS A 5 1.11 -8.29 -6.52
N TYR A 6 2.17 -8.28 -5.71
CA TYR A 6 2.22 -9.03 -4.47
C TYR A 6 1.80 -8.19 -3.27
N PHE A 7 0.94 -8.76 -2.42
CA PHE A 7 0.52 -8.18 -1.16
C PHE A 7 0.72 -9.19 -0.03
N GLU A 8 1.87 -9.09 0.64
CA GLU A 8 2.19 -9.98 1.76
C GLU A 8 1.23 -9.74 2.94
N TRP A 9 0.67 -10.83 3.49
CA TRP A 9 -0.35 -10.84 4.54
C TRP A 9 -1.71 -10.23 4.13
N GLU A 10 -2.05 -10.31 2.84
CA GLU A 10 -3.34 -9.86 2.31
C GLU A 10 -4.56 -10.36 3.10
N GLU A 11 -4.53 -11.60 3.59
CA GLU A 11 -5.63 -12.18 4.39
C GLU A 11 -5.82 -11.52 5.76
N TYR A 12 -4.79 -10.85 6.30
CA TYR A 12 -4.79 -10.28 7.65
C TYR A 12 -4.85 -8.75 7.66
N ILE A 13 -4.35 -8.09 6.61
CA ILE A 13 -4.33 -6.63 6.53
C ILE A 13 -5.71 -6.13 6.05
N THR A 14 -6.27 -5.17 6.78
CA THR A 14 -7.61 -4.60 6.50
C THR A 14 -7.55 -3.08 6.33
N GLY A 15 -8.71 -2.44 6.18
CA GLY A 15 -8.83 -0.99 6.10
C GLY A 15 -8.30 -0.38 4.80
N GLY A 16 -7.77 0.86 4.89
CA GLY A 16 -7.34 1.64 3.73
C GLY A 16 -6.21 1.01 2.93
N HIS A 17 -5.33 0.22 3.56
CA HIS A 17 -4.26 -0.48 2.87
C HIS A 17 -4.80 -1.58 1.95
N ALA A 18 -5.68 -2.44 2.48
CA ALA A 18 -6.36 -3.45 1.67
C ALA A 18 -7.25 -2.83 0.58
N GLN A 19 -7.92 -1.71 0.87
CA GLN A 19 -8.71 -0.99 -0.13
C GLN A 19 -7.82 -0.42 -1.25
N SER A 20 -6.64 0.12 -0.94
CA SER A 20 -5.68 0.60 -1.95
C SER A 20 -5.31 -0.51 -2.93
N VAL A 21 -4.97 -1.71 -2.42
CA VAL A 21 -4.62 -2.88 -3.26
C VAL A 21 -5.79 -3.29 -4.17
N LYS A 22 -7.03 -3.29 -3.65
CA LYS A 22 -8.23 -3.54 -4.45
C LYS A 22 -8.39 -2.51 -5.58
N ASN A 23 -8.28 -1.22 -5.24
CA ASN A 23 -8.38 -0.13 -6.23
C ASN A 23 -7.32 -0.29 -7.33
N GLN A 24 -6.08 -0.62 -6.96
CA GLN A 24 -4.99 -0.86 -7.92
C GLN A 24 -5.35 -2.01 -8.89
N ARG A 25 -5.85 -3.14 -8.38
CA ARG A 25 -6.24 -4.29 -9.21
C ARG A 25 -7.41 -3.95 -10.14
N THR A 26 -8.40 -3.20 -9.67
CA THR A 26 -9.49 -2.69 -10.52
C THR A 26 -8.95 -1.83 -11.67
N ILE A 27 -7.94 -0.99 -11.42
CA ILE A 27 -7.32 -0.18 -12.48
C ILE A 27 -6.49 -1.05 -13.43
N LEU A 28 -5.74 -2.05 -12.92
CA LEU A 28 -5.02 -3.00 -13.77
C LEU A 28 -5.98 -3.73 -14.73
N GLU A 29 -7.12 -4.19 -14.22
CA GLU A 29 -8.17 -4.86 -15.01
C GLU A 29 -8.79 -3.92 -16.05
N ARG A 30 -9.14 -2.68 -15.66
CA ARG A 30 -9.71 -1.68 -16.58
C ARG A 30 -8.79 -1.29 -17.73
N HIS A 31 -7.47 -1.46 -17.57
CA HIS A 31 -6.48 -1.15 -18.60
C HIS A 31 -5.89 -2.40 -19.24
N ASP A 32 -6.50 -3.57 -19.06
CA ASP A 32 -6.06 -4.84 -19.63
C ASP A 32 -4.58 -5.18 -19.31
N VAL A 33 -4.12 -4.79 -18.11
CA VAL A 33 -2.77 -5.09 -17.63
C VAL A 33 -2.79 -6.43 -16.88
N PRO A 34 -2.21 -7.51 -17.45
CA PRO A 34 -2.20 -8.80 -16.79
C PRO A 34 -1.35 -8.75 -15.52
N TYR A 35 -1.84 -9.36 -14.45
CA TYR A 35 -1.12 -9.45 -13.19
C TYR A 35 -1.29 -10.81 -12.52
N THR A 36 -0.34 -11.14 -11.65
CA THR A 36 -0.42 -12.28 -10.73
C THR A 36 -0.24 -11.80 -9.30
N THR A 37 -0.98 -12.40 -8.37
CA THR A 37 -0.84 -12.12 -6.93
C THR A 37 0.26 -12.96 -6.27
N ARG A 38 0.87 -13.88 -7.02
CA ARG A 38 2.04 -14.63 -6.56
C ARG A 38 3.30 -13.79 -6.79
N PRO A 39 4.24 -13.76 -5.82
CA PRO A 39 5.52 -13.12 -6.05
C PRO A 39 6.33 -13.99 -7.03
N THR A 40 6.58 -13.46 -8.23
CA THR A 40 7.36 -14.12 -9.27
C THR A 40 8.30 -13.12 -9.93
N LEU A 41 9.44 -13.62 -10.39
CA LEU A 41 10.42 -12.86 -11.15
C LEU A 41 10.38 -13.20 -12.65
N GLU A 42 9.42 -14.02 -13.07
CA GLU A 42 9.10 -14.25 -14.48
C GLU A 42 8.23 -13.11 -15.05
N ALA A 43 7.74 -12.22 -14.18
CA ALA A 43 7.00 -11.03 -14.55
C ALA A 43 7.96 -9.90 -14.96
N ASP A 44 7.45 -8.97 -15.77
CA ASP A 44 8.20 -7.79 -16.22
C ASP A 44 8.40 -6.76 -15.11
N LEU A 45 7.61 -6.82 -14.04
CA LEU A 45 7.63 -5.89 -12.91
C LEU A 45 7.23 -6.60 -11.62
N LEU A 46 8.01 -6.42 -10.55
CA LEU A 46 7.63 -6.79 -9.19
C LEU A 46 7.04 -5.57 -8.46
N HIS A 47 5.73 -5.60 -8.20
CA HIS A 47 5.02 -4.55 -7.47
C HIS A 47 4.65 -5.05 -6.06
N LEU A 48 5.30 -4.51 -5.04
CA LEU A 48 5.16 -4.90 -3.64
C LEU A 48 4.28 -3.90 -2.88
N ASN A 49 3.14 -4.38 -2.37
CA ASN A 49 2.19 -3.55 -1.61
C ASN A 49 2.45 -3.53 -0.10
N ASN A 50 3.28 -4.45 0.40
CA ASN A 50 3.64 -4.55 1.81
C ASN A 50 5.10 -4.98 1.90
N MET A 51 5.89 -4.39 2.79
CA MET A 51 7.31 -4.72 2.93
C MET A 51 7.53 -5.70 4.08
N GLY A 52 6.91 -6.87 3.98
CA GLY A 52 7.17 -8.00 4.87
C GLY A 52 8.42 -8.80 4.47
N PRO A 53 8.79 -9.83 5.26
CA PRO A 53 9.99 -10.63 5.01
C PRO A 53 10.04 -11.28 3.63
N ARG A 54 8.91 -11.80 3.10
CA ARG A 54 8.88 -12.40 1.76
C ARG A 54 9.06 -11.34 0.68
N SER A 55 8.47 -10.17 0.86
CA SER A 55 8.59 -9.05 -0.07
C SER A 55 10.03 -8.55 -0.14
N VAL A 56 10.71 -8.41 0.99
CA VAL A 56 12.14 -8.09 1.06
C VAL A 56 13.00 -9.17 0.37
N TYR A 57 12.70 -10.45 0.59
CA TYR A 57 13.39 -11.55 -0.07
C TYR A 57 13.23 -11.49 -1.60
N HIS A 58 12.02 -11.27 -2.10
CA HIS A 58 11.76 -11.17 -3.53
C HIS A 58 12.36 -9.91 -4.16
N ALA A 59 12.30 -8.75 -3.49
CA ALA A 59 12.96 -7.53 -3.95
C ALA A 59 14.47 -7.70 -4.08
N ALA A 60 15.11 -8.35 -3.10
CA ALA A 60 16.54 -8.63 -3.15
C ALA A 60 16.92 -9.60 -4.29
N ARG A 61 16.04 -10.55 -4.63
CA ARG A 61 16.23 -11.45 -5.77
C ARG A 61 15.96 -10.75 -7.11
N ALA A 62 14.97 -9.87 -7.18
CA ALA A 62 14.62 -9.11 -8.38
C ALA A 62 15.82 -8.31 -8.89
N ARG A 63 16.58 -7.65 -8.00
CA ARG A 63 17.84 -6.97 -8.35
C ARG A 63 18.89 -7.86 -9.02
N ARG A 64 18.94 -9.15 -8.68
CA ARG A 64 19.87 -10.10 -9.30
C ARG A 64 19.36 -10.65 -10.63
N ALA A 65 18.06 -10.56 -10.85
CA ALA A 65 17.37 -11.04 -12.04
C ALA A 65 17.05 -9.92 -13.03
N ASP A 66 17.50 -8.68 -12.75
CA ASP A 66 17.22 -7.48 -13.53
C ASP A 66 15.72 -7.20 -13.72
N VAL A 67 14.92 -7.57 -12.72
CA VAL A 67 13.47 -7.30 -12.68
C VAL A 67 13.23 -6.01 -11.89
N PRO A 68 12.58 -5.00 -12.46
CA PRO A 68 12.31 -3.75 -11.76
C PRO A 68 11.34 -3.97 -10.59
N VAL A 69 11.53 -3.18 -9.53
CA VAL A 69 10.76 -3.26 -8.28
C VAL A 69 10.09 -1.93 -7.97
N VAL A 70 8.75 -1.95 -7.92
CA VAL A 70 7.92 -0.85 -7.43
C VAL A 70 7.41 -1.20 -6.04
N ILE A 71 7.57 -0.31 -5.07
CA ILE A 71 7.13 -0.51 -3.69
C ILE A 71 6.04 0.51 -3.34
N HIS A 72 4.97 0.06 -2.70
CA HIS A 72 3.98 0.95 -2.12
C HIS A 72 4.32 1.28 -0.65
N GLY A 73 4.50 2.57 -0.37
CA GLY A 73 4.99 3.12 0.90
C GLY A 73 3.95 3.17 2.03
N HIS A 74 3.27 2.07 2.32
CA HIS A 74 2.17 2.01 3.30
C HIS A 74 2.62 1.83 4.76
N GLN A 75 3.91 1.60 5.02
CA GLN A 75 4.42 1.29 6.36
C GLN A 75 5.52 2.27 6.75
N THR A 76 5.39 2.86 7.93
CA THR A 76 6.45 3.64 8.54
C THR A 76 6.69 3.15 9.96
N ALA A 77 7.90 3.39 10.49
CA ALA A 77 8.17 3.10 11.90
C ALA A 77 7.35 4.01 12.84
N ALA A 78 6.80 5.12 12.34
CA ALA A 78 5.87 5.96 13.07
C ALA A 78 4.50 5.29 13.21
N ASP A 79 4.02 4.53 12.21
CA ASP A 79 2.75 3.79 12.29
C ASP A 79 2.79 2.68 13.36
N LEU A 80 3.98 2.23 13.74
CA LEU A 80 4.20 1.29 14.84
C LEU A 80 4.30 1.97 16.21
N ARG A 81 4.70 3.25 16.25
CA ARG A 81 4.77 4.04 17.49
C ARG A 81 3.37 4.49 17.87
N GLY A 82 2.90 4.08 19.05
CA GLY A 82 1.57 4.43 19.56
C GLY A 82 0.46 3.41 19.27
N SER A 83 0.71 2.42 18.41
CA SER A 83 -0.29 1.38 18.10
C SER A 83 -0.44 0.34 19.21
N PHE A 84 0.60 0.07 20.03
CA PHE A 84 0.53 -0.83 21.19
C PHE A 84 1.56 -0.46 22.29
N ARG A 85 1.19 -0.68 23.55
CA ARG A 85 1.91 -0.23 24.78
C ARG A 85 3.36 -0.77 24.94
N PHE A 86 3.81 -1.70 24.09
CA PHE A 86 5.16 -2.29 24.13
C PHE A 86 5.98 -2.05 22.84
N PHE A 87 5.47 -1.26 21.90
CA PHE A 87 6.03 -1.16 20.54
C PHE A 87 7.13 -0.11 20.36
N ASP A 88 7.48 0.69 21.38
CA ASP A 88 8.60 1.64 21.27
C ASP A 88 9.94 0.94 21.05
N GLY A 89 10.13 -0.25 21.64
CA GLY A 89 11.29 -1.10 21.38
C GLY A 89 11.27 -1.71 19.97
N LEU A 90 10.10 -2.14 19.50
CA LEU A 90 9.94 -2.69 18.16
C LEU A 90 10.14 -1.61 17.08
N ALA A 91 9.75 -0.37 17.34
CA ALA A 91 9.95 0.76 16.43
C ALA A 91 11.45 1.04 16.16
N ARG A 92 12.33 0.78 17.14
CA ARG A 92 13.79 0.93 16.97
C ARG A 92 14.37 -0.12 16.01
N VAL A 93 13.79 -1.32 15.96
CA VAL A 93 14.19 -2.38 15.01
C VAL A 93 13.49 -2.23 13.67
N ALA A 94 12.25 -1.73 13.68
CA ALA A 94 11.46 -1.53 12.47
C ALA A 94 12.06 -0.47 11.54
N ARG A 95 12.65 0.62 12.07
CA ARG A 95 13.27 1.65 11.23
C ARG A 95 14.41 1.11 10.35
N PRO A 96 15.50 0.52 10.88
CA PRO A 96 16.58 0.01 10.03
C PRO A 96 16.12 -1.10 9.09
N TYR A 97 15.14 -1.91 9.51
CA TYR A 97 14.50 -2.89 8.63
C TYR A 97 13.81 -2.22 7.43
N LEU A 98 12.96 -1.23 7.68
CA LEU A 98 12.23 -0.51 6.64
C LEU A 98 13.15 0.33 5.75
N GLU A 99 14.21 0.95 6.30
CA GLU A 99 15.25 1.63 5.52
C GLU A 99 15.87 0.68 4.50
N ARG A 100 16.28 -0.50 4.95
CA ARG A 100 16.83 -1.54 4.07
C ARG A 100 15.79 -2.04 3.07
N ALA A 101 14.56 -2.29 3.52
CA ALA A 101 13.49 -2.81 2.68
C ALA A 101 13.14 -1.85 1.55
N TYR A 102 12.87 -0.58 1.87
CA TYR A 102 12.54 0.45 0.88
C TYR A 102 13.70 0.75 -0.06
N SER A 103 14.95 0.64 0.41
CA SER A 103 16.15 0.79 -0.44
C SER A 103 16.30 -0.30 -1.50
N LEU A 104 15.50 -1.36 -1.49
CA LEU A 104 15.52 -2.40 -2.53
C LEU A 104 14.70 -2.04 -3.77
N GLY A 105 13.81 -1.05 -3.69
CA GLY A 105 12.98 -0.61 -4.80
C GLY A 105 13.75 0.21 -5.84
N ASP A 106 13.22 0.26 -7.06
CA ASP A 106 13.61 1.21 -8.09
C ASP A 106 12.71 2.46 -8.07
N ARG A 107 11.48 2.29 -7.60
CA ARG A 107 10.53 3.38 -7.36
C ARG A 107 9.66 3.08 -6.14
N ILE A 108 9.31 4.12 -5.40
CA ILE A 108 8.32 4.04 -4.31
C ILE A 108 7.09 4.87 -4.67
N VAL A 109 5.90 4.32 -4.46
CA VAL A 109 4.62 5.04 -4.55
C VAL A 109 4.18 5.41 -3.14
N CYS A 110 3.94 6.71 -2.92
CA CYS A 110 3.53 7.26 -1.64
C CYS A 110 2.07 7.74 -1.71
N PRO A 111 1.20 7.35 -0.75
CA PRO A 111 -0.20 7.76 -0.73
C PRO A 111 -0.42 9.28 -0.60
N SER A 112 0.59 10.01 -0.11
CA SER A 112 0.51 11.45 0.11
C SER A 112 1.89 12.11 0.09
N ALA A 113 1.92 13.44 -0.06
CA ALA A 113 3.14 14.23 0.08
C ALA A 113 3.76 14.07 1.47
N HIS A 114 2.94 14.02 2.53
CA HIS A 114 3.41 13.78 3.88
C HIS A 114 4.14 12.43 4.01
N ASN A 115 3.55 11.35 3.46
CA ASN A 115 4.19 10.03 3.50
C ASN A 115 5.51 10.01 2.73
N ARG A 116 5.57 10.69 1.57
CA ARG A 116 6.83 10.88 0.83
C ARG A 116 7.89 11.54 1.72
N ASP A 117 7.58 12.68 2.34
CA ASP A 117 8.51 13.41 3.20
C ASP A 117 8.97 12.56 4.41
N VAL A 118 8.10 11.65 4.88
CA VAL A 118 8.48 10.66 5.89
C VAL A 118 9.47 9.64 5.32
N LEU A 119 9.19 9.05 4.15
CA LEU A 119 10.04 8.03 3.51
C LEU A 119 11.34 8.57 2.93
N ASP A 120 11.44 9.86 2.67
CA ASP A 120 12.71 10.54 2.31
C ASP A 120 13.75 10.37 3.43
N ARG A 121 13.31 10.21 4.68
CA ARG A 121 14.20 9.92 5.82
C ARG A 121 14.60 8.44 5.94
N TYR A 122 14.14 7.58 5.03
CA TYR A 122 14.39 6.14 5.05
C TYR A 122 15.32 5.68 3.92
N THR A 123 15.21 6.31 2.74
CA THR A 123 15.98 5.91 1.55
C THR A 123 15.92 6.99 0.47
N ASP A 124 16.89 7.01 -0.43
CA ASP A 124 16.94 7.94 -1.57
C ASP A 124 16.19 7.43 -2.81
N VAL A 125 15.63 6.20 -2.78
CA VAL A 125 14.92 5.61 -3.93
C VAL A 125 13.85 6.56 -4.47
N PRO A 126 13.80 6.91 -5.75
CA PRO A 126 12.88 7.94 -6.23
C PRO A 126 11.40 7.64 -5.90
N LYS A 127 10.63 8.67 -5.50
CA LYS A 127 9.23 8.51 -5.05
C LYS A 127 8.22 9.25 -5.91
N THR A 128 7.05 8.66 -6.14
CA THR A 128 5.89 9.30 -6.76
C THR A 128 4.74 9.40 -5.76
N VAL A 129 4.10 10.56 -5.65
CA VAL A 129 2.88 10.70 -4.87
C VAL A 129 1.67 10.33 -5.72
N ILE A 130 0.94 9.30 -5.31
CA ILE A 130 -0.31 8.86 -5.92
C ILE A 130 -1.25 8.53 -4.78
N SER A 131 -2.46 9.09 -4.76
CA SER A 131 -3.43 8.74 -3.71
C SER A 131 -3.82 7.27 -3.80
N ASN A 132 -4.29 6.69 -2.70
CA ASN A 132 -4.81 5.31 -2.68
C ASN A 132 -6.03 5.10 -3.58
N GLY A 133 -6.58 6.18 -4.13
CA GLY A 133 -7.87 6.20 -4.77
C GLY A 133 -9.01 5.92 -3.79
N PHE A 134 -10.22 6.05 -4.30
CA PHE A 134 -11.43 5.59 -3.65
C PHE A 134 -12.27 4.88 -4.69
N ASP A 135 -13.27 4.14 -4.23
CA ASP A 135 -14.26 3.51 -5.09
C ASP A 135 -15.35 4.54 -5.46
N PRO A 136 -15.46 5.00 -6.72
CA PRO A 136 -16.46 5.97 -7.12
C PRO A 136 -17.90 5.47 -6.95
N GLY A 137 -18.11 4.15 -6.98
CA GLY A 137 -19.43 3.55 -6.74
C GLY A 137 -19.97 3.85 -5.34
N LYS A 138 -19.09 4.13 -4.37
CA LYS A 138 -19.51 4.56 -3.01
C LYS A 138 -20.10 5.96 -2.96
N LEU A 139 -19.94 6.74 -4.02
CA LEU A 139 -20.57 8.06 -4.15
C LEU A 139 -21.88 8.00 -4.93
N GLU A 140 -22.29 6.84 -5.44
CA GLU A 140 -23.58 6.70 -6.11
C GLU A 140 -24.72 6.99 -5.12
N GLY A 141 -25.61 7.92 -5.48
CA GLY A 141 -26.77 8.30 -4.65
C GLY A 141 -26.47 9.24 -3.49
N VAL A 142 -25.25 9.75 -3.32
CA VAL A 142 -24.92 10.69 -2.22
C VAL A 142 -25.64 12.05 -2.33
N GLU A 143 -26.11 12.39 -3.52
CA GLU A 143 -26.89 13.59 -3.79
C GLU A 143 -28.36 13.47 -3.34
N ASP A 144 -28.81 12.26 -2.94
CA ASP A 144 -30.17 12.07 -2.44
C ASP A 144 -30.36 12.81 -1.11
N PRO A 145 -31.23 13.83 -1.04
CA PRO A 145 -31.44 14.61 0.18
C PRO A 145 -31.99 13.76 1.33
N THR A 146 -32.62 12.62 1.05
CA THR A 146 -33.17 11.70 2.07
C THR A 146 -32.09 10.84 2.72
N LEU A 147 -30.89 10.78 2.15
CA LEU A 147 -29.80 9.94 2.66
C LEU A 147 -29.41 10.32 4.10
N ARG A 148 -29.37 11.62 4.39
CA ARG A 148 -29.06 12.13 5.73
C ARG A 148 -30.12 11.73 6.75
N GLU A 149 -31.40 11.84 6.40
CA GLU A 149 -32.52 11.45 7.27
C GLU A 149 -32.51 9.94 7.51
N THR A 150 -32.36 9.16 6.45
CA THR A 150 -32.25 7.68 6.51
C THR A 150 -31.19 7.22 7.50
N TYR A 151 -29.97 7.80 7.47
CA TYR A 151 -28.91 7.40 8.38
C TYR A 151 -29.12 7.93 9.81
N ARG A 152 -29.78 9.07 9.99
CA ARG A 152 -30.14 9.57 11.33
C ARG A 152 -31.13 8.65 12.02
N GLU A 153 -32.20 8.28 11.33
CA GLU A 153 -33.19 7.32 11.83
C GLU A 153 -32.54 5.97 12.12
N ARG A 154 -31.70 5.48 11.20
CA ARG A 154 -31.02 4.19 11.36
C ARG A 154 -30.10 4.13 12.59
N TYR A 155 -29.45 5.23 12.93
CA TYR A 155 -28.46 5.30 14.01
C TYR A 155 -28.97 6.03 15.26
N ASP A 156 -30.27 6.37 15.31
CA ASP A 156 -30.91 7.08 16.42
C ASP A 156 -30.18 8.40 16.77
N LEU A 157 -29.93 9.23 15.75
CA LEU A 157 -29.16 10.47 15.87
C LEU A 157 -30.05 11.70 15.77
N ASP A 158 -29.95 12.57 16.78
CA ASP A 158 -30.62 13.86 16.80
C ASP A 158 -30.01 14.88 15.81
N PRO A 159 -30.76 15.92 15.41
CA PRO A 159 -30.36 16.87 14.38
C PRO A 159 -29.12 17.71 14.63
#